data_AF-A0A8T4LN27-F1
#
_entry.id   AF-A0A8T4LN27-F1
#
_cell.length_a   1.000
_cell.length_b   1.000
_cell.length_c   1.000
_cell.angle_alpha   90.00
_cell.angle_beta   90.00
_cell.angle_gamma   90.00
#
_symmetry.space_group_name_H-M   'P 1'
#
loop_
_entity.id
_entity.type
_entity.pdbx_description
1 polymer ?
#
loop_
_entity_poly.entity_id
_entity_poly.type
_entity_poly.pdbx_seq_one_letter_code
_entity_poly.pdbx_strand_id
1 'polypeptide(L)'
;MKLFLFFKLFLISLAISLAAFALTPNAGLMFLAKAIALGTGLSIVLSLVYPELRGVKQGDVVAVVISNNIPSLFGRVGKAISNARKNNELRVRFDNGEEAVGIVESYSGLFSPPKVRIIYEEKIVE
;
A
#
# COMPACT_ATOMS: atom_id res chain seq x y z
N MET A 1 1.99 -2.71 -3.99
CA MET A 1 0.60 -3.18 -3.77
C MET A 1 -0.48 -2.22 -4.31
N LYS A 2 -0.12 -1.05 -4.85
CA LYS A 2 -1.11 -0.08 -5.38
C LYS A 2 -2.03 -0.68 -6.45
N LEU A 3 -1.49 -1.57 -7.29
CA LEU A 3 -2.26 -2.23 -8.35
C LEU A 3 -3.36 -3.15 -7.80
N PHE A 4 -3.06 -3.93 -6.75
CA PHE A 4 -4.05 -4.81 -6.13
C PHE A 4 -5.17 -4.00 -5.45
N LEU A 5 -4.81 -2.88 -4.82
CA LEU A 5 -5.77 -1.95 -4.26
C LEU A 5 -6.66 -1.32 -5.36
N PHE A 6 -6.07 -0.92 -6.48
CA PHE A 6 -6.80 -0.43 -7.64
C PHE A 6 -7.84 -1.45 -8.12
N PHE A 7 -7.44 -2.70 -8.36
CA PHE A 7 -8.38 -3.74 -8.82
C PHE A 7 -9.50 -4.00 -7.81
N LYS A 8 -9.19 -4.03 -6.51
CA LYS A 8 -10.22 -4.14 -5.47
C LYS A 8 -11.23 -3.00 -5.55
N LEU A 9 -10.75 -1.75 -5.57
CA LEU A 9 -11.60 -0.57 -5.64
C LEU A 9 -12.41 -0.53 -6.94
N PHE A 10 -11.78 -0.89 -8.06
CA PHE A 10 -12.42 -0.94 -9.36
C PHE A 10 -13.55 -1.97 -9.41
N LEU A 11 -13.31 -3.19 -8.93
CA LEU A 11 -14.34 -4.25 -8.88
C LEU A 11 -15.50 -3.87 -7.96
N ILE A 12 -15.22 -3.27 -6.81
CA ILE A 12 -16.26 -2.76 -5.91
C ILE A 12 -17.08 -1.67 -6.62
N SER A 13 -16.40 -0.72 -7.26
CA SER A 13 -17.07 0.37 -7.98
C SER A 13 -17.88 -0.13 -9.18
N LEU A 14 -17.41 -1.17 -9.88
CA LEU A 14 -18.11 -1.81 -10.97
C LEU A 14 -19.38 -2.48 -10.47
N ALA A 15 -19.28 -3.25 -9.37
CA ALA A 15 -20.43 -3.91 -8.74
C ALA A 15 -21.48 -2.89 -8.29
N ILE A 16 -21.06 -1.78 -7.66
CA ILE A 16 -21.96 -0.68 -7.26
C ILE A 16 -22.62 -0.05 -8.48
N SER A 17 -21.86 0.20 -9.56
CA SER A 17 -22.41 0.80 -10.79
C SER A 17 -23.46 -0.09 -11.45
N LEU A 18 -23.23 -1.41 -11.49
CA LEU A 18 -24.17 -2.38 -12.03
C LEU A 18 -25.41 -2.52 -11.13
N ALA A 19 -25.23 -2.55 -9.81
CA ALA A 19 -26.35 -2.58 -8.87
C ALA A 19 -27.22 -1.32 -8.99
N ALA A 20 -26.61 -0.14 -9.07
CA ALA A 20 -27.32 1.12 -9.27
C ALA A 20 -28.08 1.14 -10.60
N PHE A 21 -27.48 0.63 -11.68
CA PHE A 21 -28.14 0.49 -12.97
C PHE A 21 -29.35 -0.45 -12.92
N ALA A 22 -29.22 -1.61 -12.25
CA ALA A 22 -30.31 -2.58 -12.14
C ALA A 22 -31.48 -2.08 -11.27
N LEU A 23 -31.20 -1.28 -10.24
CA LEU A 23 -32.21 -0.79 -9.30
C LEU A 23 -32.91 0.50 -9.76
N THR A 24 -32.35 1.20 -10.74
CA THR A 24 -32.87 2.50 -11.18
C THR A 24 -33.81 2.31 -12.39
N PRO A 25 -35.12 2.52 -12.25
CA PRO A 25 -36.06 2.42 -13.38
C PRO A 25 -35.69 3.45 -14.45
N ASN A 26 -35.78 3.07 -15.74
CA ASN A 26 -35.45 3.90 -16.89
C ASN A 26 -33.97 4.35 -16.99
N ALA A 27 -33.04 3.70 -16.28
CA ALA A 27 -31.63 3.95 -16.46
C ALA A 27 -31.17 3.53 -17.87
N GLY A 28 -30.69 4.48 -18.66
CA GLY A 28 -30.11 4.21 -19.98
C GLY A 28 -28.63 3.80 -19.93
N LEU A 29 -28.10 3.27 -21.02
CA LEU A 29 -26.68 2.88 -21.14
C LEU A 29 -25.71 4.02 -20.84
N MET A 30 -26.09 5.27 -21.13
CA MET A 30 -25.26 6.44 -20.81
C MET A 30 -25.08 6.64 -19.30
N PHE A 31 -26.09 6.31 -18.48
CA PHE A 31 -25.97 6.37 -17.02
C PHE A 31 -24.91 5.38 -16.54
N LEU A 32 -24.98 4.14 -17.01
CA LEU A 32 -24.01 3.09 -16.68
C LEU A 32 -22.59 3.49 -17.09
N ALA A 33 -22.41 4.01 -18.31
CA ALA A 33 -21.10 4.48 -18.79
C ALA A 33 -20.51 5.59 -17.91
N LYS A 34 -21.33 6.57 -17.50
CA LYS A 34 -20.90 7.65 -16.58
C LYS A 34 -20.52 7.12 -15.21
N ALA A 35 -21.31 6.20 -14.66
CA ALA A 35 -21.04 5.58 -13.36
C ALA A 35 -19.71 4.79 -13.38
N ILE A 36 -19.48 3.99 -14.42
CA ILE A 36 -18.23 3.25 -14.61
C ILE A 36 -17.04 4.20 -14.77
N ALA A 37 -17.18 5.26 -15.58
CA ALA A 37 -16.11 6.24 -15.79
C ALA A 37 -15.72 6.94 -14.48
N LEU A 38 -16.72 7.39 -13.71
CA LEU A 38 -16.51 8.01 -12.40
C LEU A 38 -15.86 7.05 -11.41
N GLY A 39 -16.36 5.81 -11.37
CA GLY A 39 -15.82 4.74 -10.54
C GLY A 39 -14.36 4.40 -10.84
N THR A 40 -14.02 4.35 -12.13
CA THR A 40 -12.66 4.13 -12.61
C THR A 40 -11.73 5.26 -12.17
N GLY A 41 -12.15 6.51 -12.38
CA GLY A 41 -11.40 7.69 -11.95
C GLY A 41 -11.14 7.70 -10.44
N LEU A 42 -12.17 7.45 -9.63
CA LEU A 42 -12.05 7.34 -8.17
C LEU A 42 -11.10 6.22 -7.76
N SER A 43 -11.19 5.05 -8.39
CA SER A 43 -10.33 3.90 -8.09
C SER A 43 -8.86 4.21 -8.35
N ILE A 44 -8.54 4.93 -9.44
CA ILE A 44 -7.17 5.38 -9.74
C ILE A 44 -6.70 6.35 -8.66
N VAL A 45 -7.46 7.42 -8.39
CA VAL A 45 -7.07 8.47 -7.42
C VAL A 45 -6.86 7.87 -6.03
N LEU A 46 -7.81 7.07 -5.55
CA LEU A 46 -7.73 6.42 -4.25
C LEU A 46 -6.54 5.46 -4.19
N SER A 47 -6.24 4.71 -5.25
CA SER A 47 -5.09 3.79 -5.25
C SER A 47 -3.73 4.50 -5.13
N LEU A 48 -3.65 5.74 -5.62
CA LEU A 48 -2.45 6.57 -5.55
C LEU A 48 -2.32 7.27 -4.19
N VAL A 49 -3.42 7.80 -3.66
CA VAL A 49 -3.43 8.63 -2.43
C VAL A 49 -3.51 7.79 -1.16
N TYR A 50 -4.18 6.62 -1.21
CA TYR A 50 -4.42 5.80 -0.02
C TYR A 50 -3.13 5.40 0.73
N PRO A 51 -2.02 5.00 0.09
CA PRO A 51 -0.78 4.69 0.79
C PRO A 51 -0.20 5.89 1.55
N GLU A 52 -0.36 7.10 1.01
CA GLU A 52 0.10 8.33 1.66
C GLU A 52 -0.69 8.62 2.95
N LEU A 53 -1.99 8.31 2.94
CA LEU A 53 -2.88 8.49 4.11
C LEU A 53 -2.70 7.39 5.16
N ARG A 54 -2.63 6.12 4.72
CA ARG A 54 -2.51 4.95 5.62
C ARG A 54 -1.17 4.92 6.33
N GLY A 55 -0.09 5.26 5.62
CA GLY A 55 1.27 5.01 6.06
C GLY A 55 1.59 3.51 6.15
N VAL A 56 2.65 3.18 6.90
CA VAL A 56 3.01 1.80 7.26
C VAL A 56 2.38 1.47 8.61
N LYS A 57 1.67 0.34 8.69
CA LYS A 57 1.04 -0.13 9.92
C LYS A 57 1.80 -1.31 10.52
N GLN A 58 1.66 -1.48 11.82
CA GLN A 58 2.13 -2.68 12.51
C GLN A 58 1.56 -3.94 11.83
N GLY A 59 2.43 -4.93 11.61
CA GLY A 59 2.14 -6.16 10.88
C GLY A 59 2.34 -6.07 9.37
N ASP A 60 2.53 -4.88 8.79
CA ASP A 60 2.82 -4.75 7.36
C ASP A 60 4.22 -5.31 7.04
N VAL A 61 4.31 -5.98 5.89
CA VAL A 61 5.58 -6.47 5.34
C VAL A 61 6.31 -5.32 4.66
N VAL A 62 7.57 -5.11 5.03
CA VAL A 62 8.43 -4.03 4.53
C VAL A 62 9.73 -4.59 3.96
N ALA A 63 10.25 -3.92 2.93
CA ALA A 63 11.58 -4.18 2.41
C ALA A 63 12.58 -3.28 3.12
N VAL A 64 13.50 -3.90 3.83
CA VAL A 64 14.58 -3.24 4.54
C VAL A 64 15.82 -3.22 3.66
N VAL A 65 16.34 -2.02 3.41
CA VAL A 65 17.56 -1.81 2.61
C VAL A 65 18.65 -1.11 3.44
N ILE A 66 19.89 -1.49 3.16
CA ILE A 66 21.08 -0.92 3.82
C ILE A 66 21.54 0.36 3.09
N SER A 67 21.19 0.52 1.81
CA SER A 67 21.57 1.67 0.99
C SER A 67 20.45 2.13 0.06
N ASN A 68 20.42 3.43 -0.23
CA ASN A 68 19.40 4.07 -1.06
C ASN A 68 19.36 3.50 -2.49
N ASN A 69 20.50 3.02 -3.01
CA ASN A 69 20.62 2.50 -4.38
C ASN A 69 20.08 1.09 -4.56
N ILE A 70 19.70 0.39 -3.48
CA ILE A 70 19.17 -0.97 -3.59
C ILE A 70 17.66 -0.89 -3.84
N PRO A 71 17.15 -1.46 -4.95
CA PRO A 71 15.72 -1.54 -5.18
C PRO A 71 15.05 -2.36 -4.07
N SER A 72 13.85 -1.97 -3.66
CA SER A 72 13.08 -2.66 -2.61
C SER A 72 12.85 -4.16 -2.87
N LEU A 73 12.98 -4.62 -4.12
CA LEU A 73 12.88 -6.03 -4.50
C LEU A 73 14.09 -6.88 -4.03
N PHE A 74 15.23 -6.25 -3.76
CA PHE A 74 16.47 -6.89 -3.32
C PHE A 74 16.78 -6.62 -1.83
N GLY A 75 15.88 -5.93 -1.12
CA GLY A 75 16.00 -5.71 0.31
C GLY A 75 15.66 -6.96 1.12
N ARG A 76 16.17 -7.05 2.35
CA ARG A 76 15.70 -8.06 3.31
C ARG A 76 14.25 -7.78 3.66
N VAL A 77 13.43 -8.82 3.74
CA VAL A 77 12.02 -8.67 4.10
C VAL A 77 11.89 -8.71 5.63
N GLY A 78 11.10 -7.79 6.18
CA GLY A 78 10.79 -7.78 7.61
C GLY A 78 9.34 -7.36 7.87
N LYS A 79 8.87 -7.48 9.11
CA LYS A 79 7.55 -7.05 9.54
C LYS A 79 7.64 -5.80 10.41
N ALA A 80 6.83 -4.80 10.10
CA ALA A 80 6.68 -3.63 10.93
C ALA A 80 6.12 -4.01 12.32
N ILE A 81 6.81 -3.65 13.40
CA ILE A 81 6.30 -3.83 14.79
C ILE A 81 5.70 -2.55 15.37
N SER A 82 5.79 -1.44 14.62
CA SER A 82 5.23 -0.13 14.98
C SER A 82 4.54 0.51 13.77
N ASN A 83 3.75 1.54 14.01
CA ASN A 83 3.15 2.35 12.94
C ASN A 83 4.11 3.49 12.59
N ALA A 84 4.30 3.77 11.30
CA ALA A 84 5.12 4.89 10.86
C ALA A 84 4.56 5.53 9.59
N ARG A 85 4.91 6.80 9.39
CA ARG A 85 4.69 7.53 8.13
C ARG A 85 6.04 7.75 7.45
N LYS A 86 5.98 8.17 6.18
CA LYS A 86 7.15 8.56 5.40
C LYS A 86 8.01 9.54 6.19
N ASN A 87 9.32 9.34 6.15
CA ASN A 87 10.35 10.08 6.89
C ASN A 87 10.32 9.92 8.42
N ASN A 88 9.46 9.07 8.97
CA ASN A 88 9.47 8.76 10.40
C ASN A 88 10.11 7.39 10.65
N GLU A 89 10.53 7.21 11.90
CA GLU A 89 11.10 5.96 12.40
C GLU A 89 10.06 4.83 12.42
N LEU A 90 10.51 3.65 12.00
CA LEU A 90 9.78 2.41 11.99
C LEU A 90 10.68 1.33 12.57
N ARG A 91 10.17 0.63 13.58
CA ARG A 91 10.78 -0.61 14.07
C ARG A 91 10.31 -1.79 13.23
N VAL A 92 11.25 -2.64 12.85
CA VAL A 92 11.03 -3.81 11.99
C VAL A 92 11.64 -5.02 12.66
N ARG A 93 10.91 -6.15 12.64
CA ARG A 93 11.39 -7.46 13.08
C ARG A 93 11.61 -8.36 11.87
N PHE A 94 12.76 -9.02 11.82
CA PHE A 94 13.12 -9.99 10.79
C PHE A 94 12.71 -11.41 11.20
N ASP A 95 12.72 -12.34 10.25
CA ASP A 95 12.31 -13.74 10.49
C ASP A 95 13.29 -14.48 11.44
N ASN A 96 14.53 -14.02 11.54
CA ASN A 96 15.55 -14.53 12.48
C ASN A 96 15.38 -13.97 13.91
N GLY A 97 14.37 -13.16 14.18
CA GLY A 97 14.12 -12.56 15.49
C GLY A 97 14.87 -11.25 15.75
N GLU A 98 15.78 -10.83 14.86
CA GLU A 98 16.48 -9.56 14.98
C GLU A 98 15.51 -8.38 14.79
N GLU A 99 15.77 -7.28 15.51
CA GLU A 99 15.03 -6.04 15.38
C GLU A 99 15.92 -4.91 14.86
N ALA A 100 15.37 -4.10 13.98
CA ALA A 100 16.05 -2.92 13.44
C ALA A 100 15.14 -1.71 13.46
N VAL A 101 15.76 -0.55 13.61
CA VAL A 101 15.10 0.75 13.52
C VAL A 101 15.55 1.41 12.22
N GLY A 102 14.57 1.81 11.41
CA GLY A 102 14.82 2.48 10.14
C GLY A 102 13.82 3.59 9.85
N ILE A 103 14.08 4.39 8.82
CA ILE A 103 13.18 5.42 8.33
C ILE A 103 12.40 4.88 7.12
N VAL A 104 11.09 5.14 7.10
CA VAL A 104 10.26 4.88 5.90
C VAL A 104 10.66 5.86 4.79
N GLU A 105 11.39 5.38 3.80
CA GLU A 105 11.89 6.20 2.68
C GLU A 105 10.81 6.35 1.59
N SER A 106 10.13 5.25 1.27
CA SER A 106 9.05 5.26 0.30
C SER A 106 7.95 4.27 0.68
N TYR A 107 6.71 4.65 0.37
CA TYR A 107 5.60 3.71 0.46
C TYR A 107 5.61 2.72 -0.69
N SER A 108 4.81 1.67 -0.54
CA SER A 108 4.70 0.59 -1.52
C SER A 108 4.61 1.10 -2.97
N GLY A 109 5.45 0.54 -3.84
CA GLY A 109 5.39 0.78 -5.28
C GLY A 109 4.19 0.06 -5.91
N LEU A 110 4.12 0.05 -7.24
CA LEU A 110 3.09 -0.73 -7.96
C LEU A 110 3.13 -2.20 -7.49
N PHE A 111 4.30 -2.80 -7.51
CA PHE A 111 4.53 -4.22 -7.17
C PHE A 111 5.39 -4.45 -5.92
N SER A 112 6.05 -3.42 -5.38
CA SER A 112 6.94 -3.57 -4.24
C SER A 112 6.26 -3.23 -2.90
N PRO A 113 6.74 -3.82 -1.77
CA PRO A 113 6.40 -3.38 -0.43
C PRO A 113 7.02 -2.00 -0.11
N PRO A 114 6.61 -1.35 0.99
CA PRO A 114 7.25 -0.13 1.47
C PRO A 114 8.75 -0.33 1.72
N LYS A 115 9.54 0.69 1.40
CA LYS A 115 11.00 0.68 1.55
C LYS A 115 11.39 1.38 2.85
N VAL A 116 12.18 0.69 3.65
CA VAL A 116 12.68 1.16 4.95
C VAL A 116 14.20 1.15 4.90
N ARG A 117 14.81 2.27 5.26
CA ARG A 117 16.26 2.42 5.35
C ARG A 117 16.71 2.29 6.79
N ILE A 118 17.58 1.34 7.08
CA ILE A 118 18.09 1.11 8.44
C ILE A 118 18.91 2.33 8.89
N ILE A 119 18.66 2.80 10.13
CA ILE A 119 19.55 3.72 10.84
C ILE A 119 20.38 2.94 11.85
N TYR A 120 19.76 1.97 12.52
CA TYR A 120 20.37 1.22 13.62
C TYR A 120 19.85 -0.21 13.67
N GLU A 121 20.75 -1.19 13.82
CA GLU A 121 20.39 -2.59 14.11
C GLU A 121 20.53 -2.80 15.62
N GLU A 122 19.42 -3.07 16.31
CA GLU A 122 19.48 -3.53 17.70
C GLU A 122 19.83 -5.03 17.66
N LYS A 123 21.12 -5.34 17.80
CA LYS A 123 21.51 -6.71 18.16
C LYS A 123 21.00 -6.99 19.57
N ILE A 124 19.98 -7.83 19.68
CA ILE A 124 19.69 -8.53 20.93
C ILE A 124 20.86 -9.51 21.12
N VAL A 125 21.80 -9.14 21.99
CA VAL A 125 22.84 -10.07 22.46
C VAL A 125 22.16 -10.93 23.51
N GLU A 126 21.84 -12.18 23.15
CA GLU A 126 21.64 -13.25 24.13
C GLU A 126 22.99 -13.78 24.63
#